data_AF-A0AAU3BQS0-F1
#
_entry.id   AF-A0AAU3BQS0-F1
#
_cell.length_a   1.000
_cell.length_b   1.000
_cell.length_c   1.000
_cell.angle_alpha   90.00
_cell.angle_beta   90.00
_cell.angle_gamma   90.00
#
_symmetry.space_group_name_H-M   'P 1'
#
loop_
_entity.id
_entity.type
_entity.pdbx_description
1 polymer ?
#
loop_
_entity_poly.entity_id
_entity_poly.type
_entity_poly.pdbx_seq_one_letter_code
_entity_poly.pdbx_strand_id
1 'polypeptide(L)'
;MGWRELRSCRAVLVLVPIAFALVACGRFAFPPVPDGKPAELPRSQTATTWGDGAGGRLELKPDGTFTADDVCGDYDISAYGPENEPRSGSGTWDDDDWEGQSSVTVSFEADRVSSTYEALRDGKTLKLWTYVGDPDEGHSLCILTLR
;
A
#
# COMPACT_ATOMS: atom_id res chain seq x y z
N MET A 1 3.53 61.95 54.01
CA MET A 1 2.73 62.31 52.81
C MET A 1 3.42 61.71 51.59
N GLY A 2 2.83 61.01 50.62
CA GLY A 2 1.44 60.66 50.32
C GLY A 2 1.37 60.14 48.86
N TRP A 3 0.54 59.10 48.63
CA TRP A 3 -0.07 58.61 47.38
C TRP A 3 0.81 58.11 46.20
N ARG A 4 0.74 56.82 45.82
CA ARG A 4 -0.26 56.07 45.00
C ARG A 4 -0.14 56.36 43.50
N GLU A 5 0.40 55.41 42.73
CA GLU A 5 -0.33 54.39 41.93
C GLU A 5 -0.73 54.90 40.54
N LEU A 6 -0.94 53.94 39.63
CA LEU A 6 -1.36 54.04 38.21
C LEU A 6 -0.17 54.12 37.23
N ARG A 7 -0.03 53.27 36.19
CA ARG A 7 -0.86 52.24 35.55
C ARG A 7 0.12 51.45 34.68
N SER A 8 0.12 50.11 34.73
CA SER A 8 -0.50 49.23 33.72
C SER A 8 -0.06 49.48 32.26
N CYS A 9 0.13 48.37 31.54
CA CYS A 9 0.37 48.22 30.11
C CYS A 9 1.84 48.17 29.67
N ARG A 10 2.44 46.97 29.76
CA ARG A 10 2.56 46.08 28.59
C ARG A 10 3.39 44.87 28.97
N ALA A 11 2.69 43.83 29.41
CA ALA A 11 3.17 42.47 29.36
C ALA A 11 3.47 42.11 27.90
N VAL A 12 4.71 42.30 27.48
CA VAL A 12 5.23 41.85 26.19
C VAL A 12 6.68 41.41 26.41
N LEU A 13 6.87 40.35 27.20
CA LEU A 13 8.05 39.51 27.06
C LEU A 13 7.60 38.26 26.31
N VAL A 14 7.82 38.39 25.02
CA VAL A 14 7.44 37.54 23.91
C VAL A 14 7.92 36.11 24.13
N LEU A 15 6.95 35.21 24.28
CA LEU A 15 7.08 33.76 24.14
C LEU A 15 7.45 33.40 22.70
N VAL A 16 8.71 33.09 22.40
CA VAL A 16 9.16 32.46 21.14
C VAL A 16 10.52 31.77 21.38
N PRO A 17 10.80 30.49 21.02
CA PRO A 17 9.89 29.37 20.72
C PRO A 17 10.35 28.03 21.38
N ILE A 18 9.55 27.44 22.27
CA ILE A 18 9.63 25.98 22.54
C ILE A 18 8.71 25.31 21.52
N ALA A 19 9.14 25.27 20.26
CA ALA A 19 8.33 24.70 19.18
C ALA A 19 9.19 24.15 18.04
N PHE A 20 10.26 23.42 18.36
CA PHE A 20 11.03 22.67 17.36
C PHE A 20 11.65 21.42 18.00
N ALA A 21 10.83 20.42 18.36
CA ALA A 21 11.35 19.11 18.74
C ALA A 21 10.40 17.92 18.48
N LEU A 22 9.28 18.11 17.74
CA LEU A 22 8.31 17.03 17.49
C LEU A 22 7.98 16.82 16.00
N VAL A 23 8.92 17.12 15.11
CA VAL A 23 8.78 16.80 13.67
C VAL A 23 9.98 15.97 13.24
N ALA A 24 10.17 14.80 13.84
CA ALA A 24 11.21 13.86 13.40
C ALA A 24 10.86 12.36 13.57
N CYS A 25 9.70 12.01 14.13
CA CYS A 25 9.30 10.60 14.26
C CYS A 25 8.32 10.12 13.17
N GLY A 26 7.90 11.00 12.24
CA GLY A 26 6.86 10.68 11.27
C GLY A 26 7.35 10.10 9.93
N ARG A 27 8.66 9.88 9.75
CA ARG A 27 9.25 9.48 8.46
C ARG A 27 9.85 8.07 8.42
N PHE A 28 9.72 7.29 9.50
CA PHE A 28 10.27 5.93 9.59
C PHE A 28 9.21 4.87 9.91
N ALA A 29 7.92 5.22 9.80
CA ALA A 29 6.85 4.24 9.96
C ALA A 29 6.45 3.77 8.56
N PHE A 30 6.74 2.50 8.27
CA PHE A 30 6.17 1.78 7.12
C PHE A 30 4.67 2.09 7.00
N PRO A 31 4.14 2.25 5.77
CA PRO A 31 2.69 2.29 5.61
C PRO A 31 2.12 1.04 6.30
N PRO A 32 1.09 1.16 7.15
CA PRO A 32 0.53 -0.01 7.79
C PRO A 32 -0.05 -0.93 6.73
N VAL A 33 0.06 -2.24 6.97
CA VAL A 33 -0.67 -3.27 6.21
C VAL A 33 -2.14 -2.85 6.10
N PRO A 34 -2.79 -2.99 4.92
CA PRO A 34 -4.19 -2.66 4.76
C PRO A 34 -5.07 -3.34 5.80
N ASP A 35 -6.17 -2.67 6.19
CA ASP A 35 -7.15 -3.28 7.10
C ASP A 35 -7.64 -4.63 6.57
N GLY A 36 -7.67 -5.63 7.44
CA GLY A 36 -8.12 -6.97 7.12
C GLY A 36 -7.43 -8.03 7.98
N LYS A 37 -7.94 -9.25 7.92
CA LYS A 37 -7.25 -10.43 8.46
C LYS A 37 -6.72 -11.27 7.31
N PRO A 38 -5.60 -12.00 7.50
CA PRO A 38 -5.17 -13.02 6.55
C PRO A 38 -6.33 -13.92 6.14
N ALA A 39 -6.40 -14.25 4.85
CA ALA A 39 -7.50 -15.02 4.30
C ALA A 39 -6.98 -16.10 3.35
N GLU A 40 -7.50 -17.31 3.53
CA GLU A 40 -7.43 -18.36 2.53
C GLU A 40 -8.48 -18.10 1.44
N LEU A 41 -8.05 -18.15 0.18
CA LEU A 41 -8.86 -17.97 -1.01
C LEU A 41 -8.71 -19.21 -1.89
N PRO A 42 -9.76 -20.03 -2.05
CA PRO A 42 -9.69 -21.11 -3.02
C PRO A 42 -9.51 -20.51 -4.42
N ARG A 43 -8.73 -21.19 -5.28
CA ARG A 43 -8.45 -20.76 -6.66
C ARG A 43 -9.68 -20.27 -7.44
N SER A 44 -10.86 -20.86 -7.20
CA SER A 44 -12.13 -20.45 -7.82
C SER A 44 -12.66 -19.07 -7.38
N GLN A 45 -12.30 -18.61 -6.18
CA GLN A 45 -12.57 -17.24 -5.70
C GLN A 45 -11.46 -16.27 -6.15
N THR A 46 -10.22 -16.77 -6.27
CA THR A 46 -9.07 -15.99 -6.75
C THR A 46 -9.17 -15.68 -8.24
N ALA A 47 -9.60 -16.66 -9.03
CA ALA A 47 -9.76 -16.58 -10.49
C ALA A 47 -10.96 -15.71 -10.89
N THR A 48 -10.80 -14.40 -10.77
CA THR A 48 -11.80 -13.39 -11.08
C THR A 48 -11.13 -12.08 -11.50
N THR A 49 -11.92 -11.02 -11.67
CA THR A 49 -11.42 -9.67 -11.92
C THR A 49 -11.23 -8.92 -10.61
N TRP A 50 -10.03 -8.37 -10.46
CA TRP A 50 -9.61 -7.48 -9.40
C TRP A 50 -9.36 -6.08 -9.96
N GLY A 51 -9.66 -5.05 -9.18
CA GLY A 51 -9.39 -3.65 -9.54
C GLY A 51 -8.66 -2.92 -8.42
N ASP A 52 -7.75 -2.03 -8.79
CA ASP A 52 -6.89 -1.29 -7.86
C ASP A 52 -7.53 0.00 -7.30
N GLY A 53 -8.74 0.34 -7.76
CA GLY A 53 -9.46 1.57 -7.40
C GLY A 53 -8.99 2.84 -8.13
N ALA A 54 -7.85 2.81 -8.81
CA ALA A 54 -7.33 3.88 -9.66
C ALA A 54 -7.74 3.75 -11.13
N GLY A 55 -8.23 2.57 -11.53
CA GLY A 55 -8.70 2.28 -12.88
C GLY A 55 -8.08 1.01 -13.46
N GLY A 56 -6.98 0.55 -12.86
CA GLY A 56 -6.28 -0.67 -13.22
C GLY A 56 -7.10 -1.92 -12.94
N ARG A 57 -6.82 -2.96 -13.72
CA ARG A 57 -7.57 -4.21 -13.72
C ARG A 57 -6.64 -5.40 -13.88
N LEU A 58 -6.82 -6.39 -13.01
CA LEU A 58 -6.18 -7.70 -13.12
C LEU A 58 -7.26 -8.78 -13.24
N GLU A 59 -7.31 -9.47 -14.37
CA GLU A 59 -8.21 -10.60 -14.59
C GLU A 59 -7.43 -11.91 -14.51
N LEU A 60 -7.69 -12.67 -13.45
CA LEU A 60 -7.12 -13.99 -13.23
C LEU A 60 -8.09 -15.06 -13.73
N LYS A 61 -7.62 -15.96 -14.60
CA LYS A 61 -8.43 -17.03 -15.17
C LYS A 61 -8.18 -18.36 -14.47
N PRO A 62 -9.18 -19.25 -14.35
CA PRO A 62 -9.02 -20.53 -13.66
C PRO A 62 -7.92 -21.43 -14.23
N ASP A 63 -7.59 -21.26 -15.52
CA ASP A 63 -6.56 -22.01 -16.22
C ASP A 63 -5.11 -21.59 -15.86
N GLY A 64 -4.93 -20.63 -14.95
CA GLY A 64 -3.62 -20.12 -14.55
C GLY A 64 -3.07 -19.05 -15.48
N THR A 65 -3.87 -18.50 -16.39
CA THR A 65 -3.48 -17.32 -17.19
C THR A 65 -4.11 -16.04 -16.65
N PHE A 66 -3.49 -14.89 -16.93
CA PHE A 66 -4.07 -13.58 -16.57
C PHE A 66 -3.93 -12.55 -17.69
N THR A 67 -4.75 -11.50 -17.59
CA THR A 67 -4.55 -10.25 -18.31
C THR A 67 -4.61 -9.08 -17.34
N ALA A 68 -3.69 -8.14 -17.50
CA ALA A 68 -3.59 -6.91 -16.73
C ALA A 68 -3.74 -5.70 -17.64
N ASP A 69 -4.40 -4.67 -17.13
CA ASP A 69 -4.53 -3.36 -17.74
C ASP A 69 -4.24 -2.30 -16.68
N ASP A 70 -3.11 -1.61 -16.81
CA ASP A 70 -2.65 -0.52 -15.94
C ASP A 70 -2.75 -0.83 -14.45
N VAL A 71 -2.45 -2.09 -14.05
CA VAL A 71 -2.64 -2.53 -12.66
C VAL A 71 -1.39 -2.28 -11.83
N CYS A 72 -1.57 -1.72 -10.63
CA CYS A 72 -0.50 -1.62 -9.65
C CYS A 72 0.08 -3.00 -9.30
N GLY A 73 1.33 -3.02 -8.83
CA GLY A 73 2.03 -4.21 -8.36
C GLY A 73 3.47 -3.88 -8.03
N ASP A 74 4.16 -4.81 -7.39
CA ASP A 74 5.60 -4.71 -7.15
C ASP A 74 6.32 -5.48 -8.25
N TYR A 75 6.81 -4.75 -9.23
CA TYR A 75 7.38 -5.26 -10.48
C TYR A 75 8.90 -5.09 -10.54
N ASP A 76 9.52 -4.47 -9.53
CA ASP A 76 10.95 -4.24 -9.52
C ASP A 76 11.72 -5.47 -9.01
N ILE A 77 12.55 -6.06 -9.87
CA ILE A 77 13.49 -7.14 -9.51
C ILE A 77 14.67 -6.61 -8.67
N SER A 78 14.96 -5.31 -8.75
CA SER A 78 16.12 -4.67 -8.13
C SER A 78 15.85 -4.02 -6.78
N ALA A 79 14.60 -3.99 -6.30
CA ALA A 79 14.15 -3.39 -5.04
C ALA A 79 14.45 -1.89 -4.84
N TYR A 80 15.14 -1.22 -5.77
CA TYR A 80 15.66 0.15 -5.64
C TYR A 80 15.39 1.04 -6.87
N GLY A 81 14.57 0.59 -7.82
CA GLY A 81 14.30 1.25 -9.10
C GLY A 81 12.93 1.93 -9.18
N PRO A 82 12.77 2.97 -10.02
CA PRO A 82 11.48 3.63 -10.29
C PRO A 82 10.53 2.79 -11.18
N GLU A 83 10.74 1.47 -11.29
CA GLU A 83 10.13 0.60 -12.32
C GLU A 83 8.77 -0.01 -11.90
N ASN A 84 8.24 0.44 -10.77
CA ASN A 84 6.97 0.02 -10.21
C ASN A 84 5.75 0.79 -10.74
N GLU A 85 5.83 1.26 -11.98
CA GLU A 85 4.68 1.86 -12.66
C GLU A 85 3.59 0.79 -12.90
N PRO A 86 2.30 1.18 -12.86
CA PRO A 86 1.24 0.25 -13.20
C PRO A 86 1.44 -0.37 -14.58
N ARG A 87 1.04 -1.64 -14.71
CA ARG A 87 1.45 -2.47 -15.83
C ARG A 87 0.28 -3.11 -16.54
N SER A 88 0.35 -3.10 -17.87
CA SER A 88 -0.54 -3.87 -18.76
C SER A 88 0.21 -5.05 -19.36
N GLY A 89 -0.52 -6.13 -19.65
CA GLY A 89 0.04 -7.31 -20.31
C GLY A 89 -0.70 -8.59 -19.97
N SER A 90 -0.02 -9.71 -20.17
CA SER A 90 -0.55 -11.04 -19.88
C SER A 90 0.55 -12.00 -19.47
N GLY A 91 0.16 -13.07 -18.80
CA GLY A 91 1.03 -14.20 -18.53
C GLY A 91 0.37 -15.25 -17.67
N THR A 92 1.14 -15.87 -16.78
CA THR A 92 0.66 -16.91 -15.89
C THR A 92 0.53 -16.42 -14.46
N TRP A 93 -0.34 -17.07 -13.69
CA TRP A 93 -0.44 -16.85 -12.26
C TRP A 93 -0.61 -18.17 -11.52
N ASP A 94 -0.10 -18.18 -10.30
CA ASP A 94 -0.21 -19.29 -9.37
C ASP A 94 -0.62 -18.78 -7.98
N ASP A 95 -1.31 -19.65 -7.25
CA ASP A 95 -1.67 -19.46 -5.85
C ASP A 95 -0.84 -20.37 -4.95
N ASP A 96 -0.47 -19.84 -3.78
CA ASP A 96 0.16 -20.61 -2.69
C ASP A 96 -0.49 -20.21 -1.36
N ASP A 97 -0.44 -21.09 -0.38
CA ASP A 97 -1.03 -20.90 0.94
C ASP A 97 0.03 -21.09 2.03
N TRP A 98 0.24 -20.07 2.86
CA TRP A 98 1.12 -20.14 4.01
C TRP A 98 0.44 -19.62 5.27
N GLU A 99 0.50 -20.40 6.35
CA GLU A 99 -0.03 -20.03 7.68
C GLU A 99 -1.48 -19.48 7.70
N GLY A 100 -2.34 -19.98 6.80
CA GLY A 100 -3.73 -19.55 6.69
C GLY A 100 -3.95 -18.27 5.87
N GLN A 101 -2.99 -17.92 5.02
CA GLN A 101 -3.05 -16.81 4.09
C GLN A 101 -2.71 -17.28 2.68
N SER A 102 -3.59 -16.98 1.73
CA SER A 102 -3.27 -17.18 0.31
C SER A 102 -2.41 -16.06 -0.21
N SER A 103 -1.53 -16.40 -1.15
CA SER A 103 -0.77 -15.48 -1.97
C SER A 103 -1.03 -15.78 -3.45
N VAL A 104 -0.94 -14.75 -4.28
CA VAL A 104 -1.13 -14.83 -5.72
C VAL A 104 0.08 -14.22 -6.38
N THR A 105 0.83 -15.02 -7.15
CA THR A 105 1.97 -14.52 -7.92
C THR A 105 1.60 -14.47 -9.39
N VAL A 106 1.68 -13.29 -9.99
CA VAL A 106 1.53 -13.08 -11.44
C VAL A 106 2.90 -12.96 -12.07
N SER A 107 3.11 -13.58 -13.23
CA SER A 107 4.36 -13.53 -14.00
C SER A 107 4.07 -13.06 -15.43
N PHE A 108 4.57 -11.88 -15.80
CA PHE A 108 4.40 -11.31 -17.14
C PHE A 108 5.33 -12.01 -18.14
N GLU A 109 4.78 -12.44 -19.28
CA GLU A 109 5.54 -13.18 -20.30
C GLU A 109 6.55 -12.32 -21.04
N ALA A 110 6.22 -11.04 -21.26
CA ALA A 110 6.98 -10.15 -22.13
C ALA A 110 8.39 -9.85 -21.59
N ASP A 111 8.52 -9.72 -20.26
CA ASP A 111 9.73 -9.28 -19.59
C ASP A 111 10.10 -10.11 -18.35
N ARG A 112 9.37 -11.19 -18.07
CA ARG A 112 9.64 -12.15 -16.97
C ARG A 112 9.68 -11.52 -15.59
N VAL A 113 8.95 -10.45 -15.42
CA VAL A 113 8.75 -9.79 -14.13
C VAL A 113 7.53 -10.39 -13.45
N SER A 114 7.59 -10.50 -12.14
CA SER A 114 6.50 -11.01 -11.32
C SER A 114 6.14 -10.05 -10.19
N SER A 115 4.88 -10.09 -9.76
CA SER A 115 4.41 -9.47 -8.52
C SER A 115 3.65 -10.50 -7.71
N THR A 116 3.84 -10.50 -6.40
CA THR A 116 3.09 -11.34 -5.46
C THR A 116 2.15 -10.46 -4.66
N TYR A 117 0.91 -10.92 -4.50
CA TYR A 117 -0.10 -10.28 -3.66
C TYR A 117 -0.53 -11.22 -2.55
N GLU A 118 -0.67 -10.69 -1.35
CA GLU A 118 -1.23 -11.40 -0.22
C GLU A 118 -2.74 -11.20 -0.11
N ALA A 119 -3.46 -12.22 0.32
CA ALA A 119 -4.90 -12.16 0.52
C ALA A 119 -5.27 -11.65 1.91
N LEU A 120 -6.21 -10.70 1.95
CA LEU A 120 -6.86 -10.23 3.18
C LEU A 120 -8.37 -10.29 3.03
N ARG A 121 -9.05 -10.47 4.16
CA ARG A 121 -10.50 -10.30 4.30
C ARG A 121 -10.82 -9.21 5.30
N ASP A 122 -11.54 -8.20 4.83
CA ASP A 122 -12.05 -7.09 5.61
C ASP A 122 -13.58 -7.13 5.60
N GLY A 123 -14.16 -7.75 6.63
CA GLY A 123 -15.58 -8.08 6.67
C GLY A 123 -16.00 -8.96 5.49
N LYS A 124 -16.75 -8.38 4.54
CA LYS A 124 -17.19 -9.06 3.31
C LYS A 124 -16.30 -8.77 2.10
N THR A 125 -15.37 -7.84 2.23
CA THR A 125 -14.48 -7.42 1.15
C THR A 125 -13.24 -8.31 1.13
N LEU A 126 -12.95 -8.87 -0.04
CA LEU A 126 -11.68 -9.54 -0.31
C LEU A 126 -10.70 -8.55 -0.91
N LYS A 127 -9.45 -8.65 -0.49
CA LYS A 127 -8.35 -7.82 -0.96
C LYS A 127 -7.18 -8.72 -1.36
N LEU A 128 -6.53 -8.39 -2.46
CA LEU A 128 -5.15 -8.80 -2.74
C LEU A 128 -4.28 -7.55 -2.54
N TRP A 129 -3.13 -7.66 -1.89
CA TRP A 129 -2.31 -6.48 -1.64
C TRP A 129 -0.81 -6.78 -1.66
N THR A 130 -0.01 -5.75 -1.92
CA THR A 130 1.45 -5.80 -1.75
C THR A 130 1.99 -4.41 -1.45
N TYR A 131 3.18 -4.34 -0.86
CA TYR A 131 3.98 -3.11 -0.87
C TYR A 131 4.57 -2.93 -2.26
N VAL A 132 4.64 -1.69 -2.73
CA VAL A 132 5.25 -1.36 -4.01
C VAL A 132 6.60 -0.69 -3.72
N GLY A 133 7.72 -1.33 -4.05
CA GLY A 133 9.08 -0.85 -3.74
C GLY A 133 9.48 -0.99 -2.26
N ASP A 134 10.68 -0.49 -1.90
CA ASP A 134 11.19 -0.46 -0.52
C ASP A 134 10.28 0.28 0.52
N PRO A 135 9.63 -0.45 1.44
CA PRO A 135 8.73 0.15 2.41
C PRO A 135 9.36 1.26 3.29
N ASP A 136 10.70 1.29 3.45
CA ASP A 136 11.43 2.29 4.25
C ASP A 136 11.52 3.67 3.57
N GLU A 137 11.30 3.75 2.26
CA GLU A 137 11.40 4.98 1.48
C GLU A 137 10.04 5.71 1.33
N GLY A 138 9.01 5.26 2.05
CA GLY A 138 7.68 5.87 2.07
C GLY A 138 6.81 5.48 0.88
N HIS A 139 7.04 4.30 0.31
CA HIS A 139 6.34 3.87 -0.89
C HIS A 139 4.89 3.40 -0.64
N SER A 140 4.19 3.19 -1.76
CA SER A 140 2.73 3.03 -1.82
C SER A 140 2.29 1.58 -1.63
N LEU A 141 1.05 1.39 -1.21
CA LEU A 141 0.40 0.08 -1.18
C LEU A 141 -0.32 -0.14 -2.51
N CYS A 142 -0.17 -1.32 -3.10
CA CYS A 142 -1.09 -1.80 -4.12
C CYS A 142 -2.17 -2.62 -3.43
N ILE A 143 -3.44 -2.25 -3.63
CA ILE A 143 -4.58 -2.95 -3.04
C ILE A 143 -5.58 -3.21 -4.16
N LEU A 144 -5.84 -4.48 -4.44
CA LEU A 144 -6.82 -4.93 -5.40
C LEU A 144 -8.06 -5.46 -4.68
N THR A 145 -9.23 -5.08 -5.15
CA THR A 145 -10.52 -5.54 -4.64
C THR A 145 -11.35 -6.16 -5.75
N LEU A 146 -12.31 -7.02 -5.39
CA LEU A 146 -13.23 -7.61 -6.36
C LEU A 146 -14.01 -6.52 -7.11
N ARG A 147 -14.09 -6.66 -8.43
CA ARG A 147 -14.85 -5.76 -9.31
C ARG A 147 -16.21 -6.35 -9.71
#